data_AF-A0A8H7UL60-F1
#
_entry.id   AF-A0A8H7UL60-F1
#
_cell.length_a   1.000
_cell.length_b   1.000
_cell.length_c   1.000
_cell.angle_alpha   90.00
_cell.angle_beta   90.00
_cell.angle_gamma   90.00
#
_symmetry.space_group_name_H-M   'P 1'
#
loop_
_entity.id
_entity.type
_entity.pdbx_description
1 polymer ?
#
loop_
_entity_poly.entity_id
_entity_poly.type
_entity_poly.pdbx_seq_one_letter_code
_entity_poly.pdbx_strand_id
1 'polypeptide(L)'
;MSLSPLASSIITKSPSLSNTEELASSATNKPHEEGSVDDEFQIQPSAILQILPGIAAAAKATEGVLSTVSQWIERETLARTVHEWLLELGKQFPNSEKETDLEKNTALEARLLSRLSIGIAFLLESGRAGHVVTPSDQSTVWQLVQDALTSPSVGSPLFTVSRSAQGFLAVPLCSLIKDGNIDVLFRYHVWLPNQSRGIYEVGLHSHQCASQSWILAGEGTNLSYEVEQTEDYESATHSKYALSWTAENGKSDDVGDNTYKTRQQQSTVVNTGKLAKAALKASAVHTQNSSYSIPAAAYHRSEVPVEILHATLFVFDAHRGFVKDADVMGPKDSTSFTQVRDPAGVTAAELVHKVELIREWENYVEQGRQHTKRAEWEDALRVLNSALNLCDSSEFPNSSRYKDIVRGELEQAKQAASSG
;
A
#
# COMPACT_ATOMS: atom_id res chain seq x y z
N MET A 1 -18.87 13.97 -49.89
CA MET A 1 -19.51 12.70 -50.31
C MET A 1 -18.44 11.63 -50.34
N SER A 2 -18.54 10.44 -49.79
CA SER A 2 -19.45 9.77 -48.86
C SER A 2 -18.68 8.53 -48.41
N LEU A 3 -18.74 8.21 -47.12
CA LEU A 3 -18.03 7.10 -46.48
C LEU A 3 -18.73 5.76 -46.72
N SER A 4 -17.92 4.70 -46.87
CA SER A 4 -18.11 3.32 -46.38
C SER A 4 -19.33 2.49 -46.90
N PRO A 5 -19.50 1.17 -46.60
CA PRO A 5 -18.71 0.28 -45.72
C PRO A 5 -18.41 -1.18 -46.19
N LEU A 6 -17.41 -1.76 -45.47
CA LEU A 6 -17.26 -3.12 -44.91
C LEU A 6 -17.84 -4.38 -45.61
N ALA A 7 -16.98 -5.39 -45.75
CA ALA A 7 -17.06 -6.64 -44.97
C ALA A 7 -15.84 -7.53 -45.23
N SER A 8 -15.11 -7.94 -44.19
CA SER A 8 -14.38 -9.21 -44.17
C SER A 8 -14.10 -9.63 -42.73
N SER A 9 -14.71 -10.75 -42.37
CA SER A 9 -14.51 -11.49 -41.14
C SER A 9 -13.10 -12.10 -41.12
N ILE A 10 -12.37 -11.94 -40.01
CA ILE A 10 -11.27 -12.84 -39.67
C ILE A 10 -11.51 -13.35 -38.25
N ILE A 11 -11.77 -14.64 -38.20
CA ILE A 11 -11.83 -15.50 -37.02
C ILE A 11 -10.40 -15.67 -36.54
N THR A 12 -10.07 -15.21 -35.33
CA THR A 12 -8.83 -15.59 -34.64
C THR A 12 -9.17 -16.53 -33.49
N LYS A 13 -8.80 -17.80 -33.68
CA LYS A 13 -8.80 -18.85 -32.65
C LYS A 13 -7.80 -18.50 -31.56
N SER A 14 -8.25 -18.57 -30.31
CA SER A 14 -7.39 -18.56 -29.12
C SER A 14 -6.56 -19.86 -29.06
N PRO A 15 -5.25 -19.81 -28.75
CA PRO A 15 -4.51 -21.00 -28.39
C PRO A 15 -4.75 -21.34 -26.91
N SER A 16 -5.13 -22.59 -26.69
CA SER A 16 -5.16 -23.26 -25.39
C SER A 16 -3.74 -23.40 -24.85
N LEU A 17 -3.47 -22.80 -23.69
CA LEU A 17 -2.26 -23.09 -22.90
C LEU A 17 -2.57 -24.25 -21.95
N SER A 18 -2.04 -25.41 -22.30
CA SER A 18 -2.00 -26.59 -21.44
C SER A 18 -0.72 -26.58 -20.59
N ASN A 19 -0.90 -26.86 -19.29
CA ASN A 19 0.03 -27.50 -18.36
C ASN A 19 1.44 -26.94 -18.25
N THR A 20 1.66 -26.12 -17.22
CA THR A 20 2.96 -25.98 -16.56
C THR A 20 2.89 -26.64 -15.18
N GLU A 21 3.77 -27.61 -14.99
CA GLU A 21 3.96 -28.38 -13.77
C GLU A 21 4.27 -27.50 -12.56
N GLU A 22 3.51 -27.77 -11.51
CA GLU A 22 3.60 -27.18 -10.19
C GLU A 22 4.80 -27.78 -9.45
N LEU A 23 5.96 -27.10 -9.49
CA LEU A 23 7.06 -27.38 -8.57
C LEU A 23 6.78 -26.70 -7.24
N ALA A 24 5.89 -27.35 -6.47
CA ALA A 24 5.70 -27.08 -5.06
C ALA A 24 7.00 -27.40 -4.31
N SER A 25 7.63 -26.38 -3.74
CA SER A 25 8.65 -26.53 -2.71
C SER A 25 8.00 -27.17 -1.47
N SER A 26 8.17 -28.49 -1.35
CA SER A 26 7.81 -29.28 -0.17
C SER A 26 8.57 -28.76 1.06
N ALA A 27 7.91 -27.92 1.86
CA ALA A 27 8.25 -27.75 3.26
C ALA A 27 7.77 -29.02 3.98
N THR A 28 8.72 -29.84 4.41
CA THR A 28 8.47 -31.05 5.20
C THR A 28 7.73 -30.70 6.50
N ASN A 29 6.48 -31.18 6.62
CA ASN A 29 5.71 -31.21 7.86
C ASN A 29 6.49 -31.98 8.95
N LYS A 30 7.08 -31.24 9.89
CA LYS A 30 7.35 -31.77 11.23
C LYS A 30 6.15 -31.48 12.14
N PRO A 31 5.80 -32.37 13.08
CA PRO A 31 4.73 -32.11 14.02
C PRO A 31 5.10 -30.89 14.87
N HIS A 32 4.18 -29.94 14.97
CA HIS A 32 4.27 -28.81 15.90
C HIS A 32 4.36 -29.37 17.33
N GLU A 33 5.50 -29.16 17.97
CA GLU A 33 5.56 -29.13 19.43
C GLU A 33 4.78 -27.89 19.89
N GLU A 34 3.71 -28.11 20.66
CA GLU A 34 3.04 -27.08 21.44
C GLU A 34 4.05 -26.52 22.44
N GLY A 35 4.59 -25.33 22.15
CA GLY A 35 5.61 -24.72 22.99
C GLY A 35 5.98 -23.30 22.58
N SER A 36 5.15 -22.32 22.90
CA SER A 36 5.44 -21.27 23.88
C SER A 36 4.28 -20.28 23.88
N VAL A 37 4.03 -19.62 25.01
CA VAL A 37 3.20 -18.42 25.08
C VAL A 37 3.68 -17.46 23.98
N ASP A 38 2.77 -16.94 23.15
CA ASP A 38 3.10 -15.94 22.13
C ASP A 38 3.86 -14.78 22.80
N ASP A 39 5.17 -14.70 22.59
CA ASP A 39 5.95 -13.52 22.97
C ASP A 39 5.51 -12.39 22.04
N GLU A 40 4.53 -11.62 22.50
CA GLU A 40 4.00 -10.44 21.82
C GLU A 40 5.15 -9.47 21.50
N PHE A 41 5.25 -9.03 20.25
CA PHE A 41 6.38 -8.24 19.79
C PHE A 41 6.46 -6.88 20.50
N GLN A 42 7.62 -6.60 21.11
CA GLN A 42 7.85 -5.38 21.88
C GLN A 42 8.62 -4.32 21.09
N ILE A 43 8.22 -3.06 21.27
CA ILE A 43 8.82 -1.90 20.59
C ILE A 43 9.62 -1.11 21.62
N GLN A 44 10.89 -0.83 21.29
CA GLN A 44 11.76 0.01 22.09
C GLN A 44 11.37 1.49 21.95
N PRO A 45 11.44 2.31 23.02
CA PRO A 45 11.22 3.75 22.94
C PRO A 45 12.09 4.43 21.88
N SER A 46 13.34 3.96 21.73
CA SER A 46 14.28 4.47 20.72
C SER A 46 13.82 4.26 19.28
N ALA A 47 13.09 3.18 18.99
CA ALA A 47 12.55 2.92 17.66
C ALA A 47 11.45 3.94 17.29
N ILE A 48 10.61 4.29 18.27
CA ILE A 48 9.59 5.33 18.10
C ILE A 48 10.25 6.70 17.91
N LEU A 49 11.23 7.05 18.74
CA LEU A 49 11.98 8.31 18.63
C LEU A 49 12.72 8.44 17.29
N GLN A 50 13.26 7.35 16.75
CA GLN A 50 13.99 7.36 15.48
C GLN A 50 13.09 7.81 14.31
N ILE A 51 11.84 7.36 14.26
CA ILE A 51 10.93 7.64 13.13
C ILE A 51 10.08 8.88 13.33
N LEU A 52 9.91 9.34 14.57
CA LEU A 52 9.07 10.46 14.94
C LEU A 52 9.36 11.74 14.12
N PRO A 53 10.61 12.14 13.84
CA PRO A 53 10.88 13.29 12.98
C PRO A 53 10.31 13.14 11.56
N GLY A 54 10.39 11.92 11.00
CA GLY A 54 9.83 11.63 9.68
C GLY A 54 8.30 11.66 9.66
N ILE A 55 7.65 11.23 10.76
CA ILE A 55 6.19 11.30 10.93
C ILE A 55 5.73 12.75 11.09
N ALA A 56 6.42 13.52 11.95
CA ALA A 56 6.15 14.94 12.14
C ALA A 56 6.28 15.72 10.81
N ALA A 57 7.32 15.43 10.02
CA ALA A 57 7.51 16.03 8.70
C ALA A 57 6.37 15.68 7.72
N ALA A 58 5.90 14.43 7.73
CA ALA A 58 4.79 13.99 6.89
C ALA A 58 3.44 14.64 7.30
N ALA A 59 3.21 14.75 8.60
CA ALA A 59 2.02 15.38 9.21
C ALA A 59 2.07 16.92 9.21
N LYS A 60 3.21 17.52 8.85
CA LYS A 60 3.50 18.97 9.03
C LYS A 60 3.26 19.42 10.48
N ALA A 61 3.56 18.55 11.44
CA ALA A 61 3.36 18.82 12.85
C ALA A 61 4.22 20.01 13.31
N THR A 62 3.69 20.79 14.26
CA THR A 62 4.45 21.91 14.82
C THR A 62 5.58 21.41 15.74
N GLU A 63 6.62 22.24 15.92
CA GLU A 63 7.72 21.92 16.83
C GLU A 63 7.24 21.68 18.28
N GLY A 64 6.18 22.38 18.70
CA GLY A 64 5.57 22.19 20.03
C GLY A 64 4.95 20.81 20.19
N VAL A 65 4.23 20.32 19.17
CA VAL A 65 3.66 18.97 19.14
C VAL A 65 4.79 17.93 19.15
N LEU A 66 5.79 18.09 18.28
CA LEU A 66 6.93 17.18 18.20
C LEU A 66 7.67 17.09 19.54
N SER A 67 8.03 18.22 20.14
CA SER A 67 8.72 18.28 21.44
C SER A 67 7.91 17.62 22.55
N THR A 68 6.59 17.82 22.55
CA THR A 68 5.68 17.19 23.53
C THR A 68 5.71 15.66 23.42
N VAL A 69 5.65 15.13 22.20
CA VAL A 69 5.69 13.68 21.97
C VAL A 69 7.07 13.11 22.29
N SER A 70 8.15 13.75 21.84
CA SER A 70 9.52 13.31 22.13
C SER A 70 9.79 13.24 23.63
N GLN A 71 9.47 14.30 24.39
CA GLN A 71 9.70 14.33 25.83
C GLN A 71 8.91 13.26 26.59
N TRP A 72 7.74 12.87 26.11
CA TRP A 72 6.99 11.77 26.70
C TRP A 72 7.70 10.43 26.45
N ILE A 73 8.08 10.14 25.20
CA ILE A 73 8.73 8.87 24.85
C ILE A 73 10.11 8.75 25.52
N GLU A 74 10.86 9.86 25.66
CA GLU A 74 12.17 9.89 26.33
C GLU A 74 12.11 9.53 27.82
N ARG A 75 10.94 9.67 28.48
CA ARG A 75 10.76 9.24 29.88
C ARG A 75 10.55 7.74 30.00
N GLU A 76 10.18 7.08 28.91
CA GLU A 76 9.98 5.64 28.87
C GLU A 76 11.31 4.94 28.65
N THR A 77 11.56 3.88 29.42
CA THR A 77 12.83 3.13 29.39
C THR A 77 12.64 1.67 29.04
N LEU A 78 11.40 1.18 29.02
CA LEU A 78 11.06 -0.21 28.80
C LEU A 78 10.52 -0.42 27.39
N ALA A 79 10.90 -1.54 26.79
CA ALA A 79 10.21 -2.06 25.62
C ALA A 79 8.79 -2.45 26.04
N ARG A 80 7.82 -2.21 25.16
CA ARG A 80 6.40 -2.46 25.43
C ARG A 80 5.72 -2.99 24.19
N THR A 81 4.66 -3.76 24.38
CA THR A 81 3.78 -4.16 23.27
C THR A 81 2.97 -2.95 22.77
N VAL A 82 2.31 -3.07 21.62
CA VAL A 82 1.45 -2.00 21.10
C VAL A 82 0.37 -1.65 22.13
N HIS A 83 -0.24 -2.65 22.75
CA HIS A 83 -1.30 -2.44 23.75
C HIS A 83 -0.79 -1.64 24.96
N GLU A 84 0.34 -2.05 25.53
CA GLU A 84 0.95 -1.36 26.67
C GLU A 84 1.35 0.08 26.34
N TRP A 85 1.90 0.33 25.15
CA TRP A 85 2.19 1.68 24.68
C TRP A 85 0.93 2.56 24.61
N LEU A 86 -0.18 2.00 24.12
CA LEU A 86 -1.45 2.73 24.04
C LEU A 86 -2.06 3.01 25.42
N LEU A 87 -1.85 2.12 26.40
CA LEU A 87 -2.25 2.36 27.79
C LEU A 87 -1.47 3.52 28.42
N GLU A 88 -0.15 3.55 28.26
CA GLU A 88 0.67 4.67 28.77
C GLU A 88 0.33 5.98 28.07
N LEU A 89 0.07 5.94 26.76
CA LEU A 89 -0.38 7.10 26.00
C LEU A 89 -1.68 7.69 26.56
N GLY A 90 -2.64 6.82 26.92
CA GLY A 90 -3.92 7.23 27.51
C GLY A 90 -3.76 7.95 28.86
N LYS A 91 -2.73 7.60 29.64
CA LYS A 91 -2.39 8.30 30.89
C LYS A 91 -1.74 9.65 30.63
N GLN A 92 -0.89 9.74 29.60
CA GLN A 92 -0.17 10.96 29.26
C GLN A 92 -1.06 12.03 28.62
N PHE A 93 -1.99 11.62 27.75
CA PHE A 93 -2.89 12.53 27.03
C PHE A 93 -4.36 12.19 27.34
N PRO A 94 -4.82 12.43 28.59
CA PRO A 94 -6.19 12.16 28.96
C PRO A 94 -7.16 13.09 28.21
N ASN A 95 -8.38 12.62 27.96
CA ASN A 95 -9.45 13.47 27.43
C ASN A 95 -9.85 14.49 28.51
N SER A 96 -9.23 15.66 28.52
CA SER A 96 -9.55 16.73 29.47
C SER A 96 -10.61 17.66 28.90
N GLU A 97 -11.78 17.72 29.52
CA GLU A 97 -12.83 18.68 29.15
C GLU A 97 -12.46 20.14 29.50
N LYS A 98 -11.47 20.34 30.39
CA LYS A 98 -11.17 21.63 31.02
C LYS A 98 -10.16 22.51 30.26
N GLU A 99 -9.58 22.03 29.18
CA GLU A 99 -8.57 22.75 28.39
C GLU A 99 -9.18 23.80 27.44
N THR A 100 -8.38 24.81 27.08
CA THR A 100 -8.73 25.74 26.00
C THR A 100 -8.74 25.02 24.65
N ASP A 101 -9.44 25.56 23.64
CA ASP A 101 -9.53 24.91 22.32
C ASP A 101 -8.15 24.72 21.65
N LEU A 102 -7.21 25.64 21.88
CA LEU A 102 -5.85 25.53 21.34
C LEU A 102 -5.03 24.42 22.02
N GLU A 103 -5.13 24.31 23.35
CA GLU A 103 -4.48 23.26 24.13
C GLU A 103 -5.06 21.89 23.76
N LYS A 104 -6.39 21.80 23.62
CA LYS A 104 -7.09 20.59 23.15
C LYS A 104 -6.60 20.13 21.79
N ASN A 105 -6.44 21.06 20.84
CA ASN A 105 -5.97 20.73 19.49
C ASN A 105 -4.51 20.25 19.51
N THR A 106 -3.64 20.91 20.29
CA THR A 106 -2.23 20.52 20.42
C THR A 106 -2.10 19.14 21.08
N ALA A 107 -2.83 18.90 22.17
CA ALA A 107 -2.84 17.61 22.87
C ALA A 107 -3.42 16.49 22.00
N LEU A 108 -4.48 16.78 21.24
CA LEU A 108 -5.05 15.85 20.28
C LEU A 108 -4.06 15.49 19.17
N GLU A 109 -3.41 16.49 18.58
CA GLU A 109 -2.40 16.27 17.53
C GLU A 109 -1.23 15.44 18.07
N ALA A 110 -0.71 15.77 19.26
CA ALA A 110 0.34 15.00 19.93
C ALA A 110 -0.08 13.55 20.17
N ARG A 111 -1.33 13.31 20.58
CA ARG A 111 -1.87 11.97 20.77
C ARG A 111 -1.97 11.19 19.46
N LEU A 112 -2.47 11.81 18.39
CA LEU A 112 -2.58 11.17 17.07
C LEU A 112 -1.19 10.84 16.50
N LEU A 113 -0.24 11.77 16.62
CA LEU A 113 1.14 11.57 16.17
C LEU A 113 1.81 10.43 16.96
N SER A 114 1.55 10.34 18.26
CA SER A 114 2.04 9.25 19.11
C SER A 114 1.46 7.90 18.73
N ARG A 115 0.13 7.80 18.52
CA ARG A 115 -0.54 6.58 18.05
C ARG A 115 0.06 6.10 16.73
N LEU A 116 0.20 7.01 15.77
CA LEU A 116 0.79 6.69 14.47
C LEU A 116 2.24 6.23 14.61
N SER A 117 3.02 6.87 15.47
CA SER A 117 4.43 6.50 15.71
C SER A 117 4.56 5.10 16.32
N ILE A 118 3.70 4.72 17.27
CA ILE A 118 3.67 3.36 17.82
C ILE A 118 3.37 2.35 16.71
N GLY A 119 2.31 2.58 15.90
CA GLY A 119 1.90 1.65 14.85
C GLY A 119 2.94 1.49 13.73
N ILE A 120 3.56 2.59 13.30
CA ILE A 120 4.62 2.54 12.28
C ILE A 120 5.89 1.87 12.84
N ALA A 121 6.29 2.18 14.08
CA ALA A 121 7.44 1.54 14.71
C ALA A 121 7.23 0.03 14.86
N PHE A 122 6.02 -0.40 15.24
CA PHE A 122 5.66 -1.82 15.29
C PHE A 122 5.90 -2.53 13.96
N LEU A 123 5.33 -2.03 12.86
CA LEU A 123 5.45 -2.66 11.55
C LEU A 123 6.89 -2.66 11.02
N LEU A 124 7.60 -1.55 11.23
CA LEU A 124 9.01 -1.42 10.85
C LEU A 124 9.88 -2.45 11.57
N GLU A 125 9.83 -2.45 12.91
CA GLU A 125 10.66 -3.32 13.73
C GLU A 125 10.26 -4.79 13.54
N SER A 126 8.96 -5.10 13.37
CA SER A 126 8.52 -6.45 13.01
C SER A 126 9.14 -6.90 11.69
N GLY A 127 9.11 -6.04 10.66
CA GLY A 127 9.71 -6.31 9.36
C GLY A 127 11.24 -6.48 9.41
N ARG A 128 11.92 -5.74 10.29
CA ARG A 128 13.37 -5.86 10.53
C ARG A 128 13.74 -7.14 11.26
N ALA A 129 12.92 -7.55 12.24
CA ALA A 129 13.12 -8.77 13.01
C ALA A 129 12.65 -10.04 12.26
N GLY A 130 11.95 -9.90 11.13
CA GLY A 130 11.31 -11.03 10.45
C GLY A 130 10.12 -11.59 11.24
N HIS A 131 9.54 -10.80 12.15
CA HIS A 131 8.35 -11.16 12.89
C HIS A 131 7.12 -11.12 11.98
N VAL A 132 6.28 -12.16 12.09
CA VAL A 132 5.05 -12.28 11.28
C VAL A 132 3.96 -11.42 11.92
N VAL A 133 3.52 -10.40 11.20
CA VAL A 133 2.40 -9.54 11.62
C VAL A 133 1.08 -10.30 11.42
N THR A 134 0.32 -10.51 12.49
CA THR A 134 -0.97 -11.21 12.41
C THR A 134 -2.07 -10.30 11.84
N PRO A 135 -3.22 -10.87 11.39
CA PRO A 135 -4.37 -10.06 10.99
C PRO A 135 -4.87 -9.10 12.09
N SER A 136 -4.77 -9.52 13.37
CA SER A 136 -5.15 -8.70 14.51
C SER A 136 -4.22 -7.50 14.64
N ASP A 137 -2.90 -7.74 14.60
CA ASP A 137 -1.89 -6.68 14.68
C ASP A 137 -2.06 -5.66 13.56
N GLN A 138 -2.26 -6.15 12.32
CA GLN A 138 -2.48 -5.28 11.18
C GLN A 138 -3.76 -4.46 11.32
N SER A 139 -4.84 -5.05 11.87
CA SER A 139 -6.08 -4.33 12.16
C SER A 139 -5.85 -3.24 13.22
N THR A 140 -5.13 -3.53 14.29
CA THR A 140 -4.77 -2.57 15.32
C THR A 140 -3.97 -1.40 14.73
N VAL A 141 -2.90 -1.68 13.98
CA VAL A 141 -2.09 -0.62 13.35
C VAL A 141 -2.91 0.19 12.38
N TRP A 142 -3.76 -0.46 11.57
CA TRP A 142 -4.63 0.24 10.65
C TRP A 142 -5.60 1.20 11.36
N GLN A 143 -6.17 0.82 12.51
CA GLN A 143 -6.98 1.73 13.32
C GLN A 143 -6.20 2.98 13.74
N LEU A 144 -4.94 2.83 14.16
CA LEU A 144 -4.08 3.97 14.54
C LEU A 144 -3.83 4.90 13.35
N VAL A 145 -3.63 4.35 12.15
CA VAL A 145 -3.48 5.11 10.90
C VAL A 145 -4.79 5.81 10.54
N GLN A 146 -5.91 5.10 10.56
CA GLN A 146 -7.25 5.63 10.27
C GLN A 146 -7.59 6.82 11.17
N ASP A 147 -7.34 6.71 12.48
CA ASP A 147 -7.61 7.78 13.44
C ASP A 147 -6.84 9.06 13.05
N ALA A 148 -5.57 8.92 12.66
CA ALA A 148 -4.72 10.04 12.26
C ALA A 148 -5.14 10.65 10.91
N LEU A 149 -5.65 9.84 9.98
CA LEU A 149 -6.07 10.28 8.65
C LEU A 149 -7.48 10.89 8.60
N THR A 150 -8.34 10.56 9.57
CA THR A 150 -9.77 10.96 9.56
C THR A 150 -10.13 11.98 10.63
N SER A 151 -9.22 12.33 11.56
CA SER A 151 -9.54 13.23 12.67
C SER A 151 -10.00 14.62 12.18
N PRO A 152 -11.26 15.03 12.46
CA PRO A 152 -11.82 16.30 11.98
C PRO A 152 -11.43 17.51 12.83
N SER A 153 -10.80 17.28 13.97
CA SER A 153 -10.61 18.28 15.02
C SER A 153 -9.29 19.06 14.91
N VAL A 154 -8.41 18.69 13.98
CA VAL A 154 -7.27 19.52 13.61
C VAL A 154 -7.75 20.47 12.52
N GLY A 155 -7.59 21.79 12.71
CA GLY A 155 -8.12 22.83 11.79
C GLY A 155 -7.63 22.75 10.33
N SER A 156 -6.76 21.79 10.02
CA SER A 156 -6.36 21.38 8.68
C SER A 156 -6.02 19.88 8.66
N PRO A 157 -6.20 19.17 7.53
CA PRO A 157 -5.77 17.78 7.41
C PRO A 157 -4.27 17.62 7.67
N LEU A 158 -3.90 16.70 8.58
CA LEU A 158 -2.50 16.40 8.89
C LEU A 158 -1.74 15.89 7.66
N PHE A 159 -2.41 15.10 6.84
CA PHE A 159 -1.78 14.43 5.71
C PHE A 159 -2.38 14.85 4.38
N THR A 160 -1.52 14.94 3.36
CA THR A 160 -1.90 15.33 2.00
C THR A 160 -1.77 14.15 1.06
N VAL A 161 -2.81 13.90 0.26
CA VAL A 161 -2.78 12.88 -0.79
C VAL A 161 -1.97 13.38 -1.98
N SER A 162 -1.21 12.49 -2.61
CA SER A 162 -0.53 12.74 -3.88
C SER A 162 -0.71 11.55 -4.81
N ARG A 163 -0.65 11.74 -6.12
CA ARG A 163 -0.64 10.62 -7.07
C ARG A 163 0.80 10.21 -7.39
N SER A 164 1.06 8.91 -7.41
CA SER A 164 2.36 8.34 -7.70
C SER A 164 2.65 8.28 -9.20
N ALA A 165 3.91 8.02 -9.56
CA ALA A 165 4.28 7.74 -10.96
C ALA A 165 3.61 6.46 -11.52
N GLN A 166 3.17 5.55 -10.64
CA GLN A 166 2.42 4.34 -11.00
C GLN A 166 0.90 4.56 -10.93
N GLY A 167 0.46 5.81 -10.79
CA GLY A 167 -0.93 6.25 -10.87
C GLY A 167 -1.80 5.98 -9.63
N PHE A 168 -1.33 5.24 -8.64
CA PHE A 168 -2.05 5.11 -7.37
C PHE A 168 -1.96 6.38 -6.52
N LEU A 169 -2.90 6.54 -5.59
CA LEU A 169 -2.89 7.61 -4.61
C LEU A 169 -2.08 7.20 -3.39
N ALA A 170 -1.25 8.10 -2.89
CA ALA A 170 -0.34 7.87 -1.78
C ALA A 170 -0.49 8.96 -0.72
N VAL A 171 -0.58 8.54 0.53
CA VAL A 171 -0.52 9.41 1.70
C VAL A 171 0.79 9.11 2.43
N PRO A 172 1.76 10.04 2.47
CA PRO A 172 2.98 9.84 3.24
C PRO A 172 2.64 9.87 4.73
N LEU A 173 3.05 8.84 5.46
CA LEU A 173 2.85 8.73 6.92
C LEU A 173 4.15 8.95 7.68
N CYS A 174 5.29 8.64 7.06
CA CYS A 174 6.63 8.96 7.55
C CYS A 174 7.54 9.29 6.36
N SER A 175 8.34 10.35 6.48
CA SER A 175 9.34 10.73 5.50
C SER A 175 10.65 11.13 6.17
N LEU A 176 11.49 10.14 6.47
CA LEU A 176 12.82 10.33 7.04
C LEU A 176 13.88 10.27 5.93
N ILE A 177 14.56 11.39 5.72
CA ILE A 177 15.62 11.56 4.73
C ILE A 177 16.92 11.89 5.47
N LYS A 178 18.00 11.18 5.15
CA LYS A 178 19.32 11.35 5.77
C LYS A 178 20.36 11.53 4.67
N ASP A 179 21.12 12.63 4.76
CA ASP A 179 22.16 12.98 3.78
C ASP A 179 21.67 12.97 2.31
N GLY A 180 20.42 13.41 2.10
CA GLY A 180 19.77 13.42 0.79
C GLY A 180 19.23 12.07 0.30
N ASN A 181 19.44 10.99 1.06
CA ASN A 181 18.97 9.64 0.75
C ASN A 181 17.75 9.27 1.60
N ILE A 182 16.95 8.34 1.08
CA ILE A 182 15.87 7.75 1.85
C ILE A 182 16.47 6.96 3.01
N ASP A 183 16.06 7.28 4.24
CA ASP A 183 16.30 6.42 5.40
C ASP A 183 15.07 5.54 5.62
N VAL A 184 13.91 6.18 5.85
CA VAL A 184 12.61 5.51 5.97
C VAL A 184 11.54 6.33 5.25
N LEU A 185 10.80 5.72 4.32
CA LEU A 185 9.56 6.28 3.80
C LEU A 185 8.42 5.31 4.07
N PHE A 186 7.42 5.72 4.85
CA PHE A 186 6.22 4.92 5.11
C PHE A 186 5.02 5.60 4.47
N ARG A 187 4.22 4.87 3.71
CA ARG A 187 3.10 5.41 2.93
C ARG A 187 1.89 4.49 2.96
N TYR A 188 0.72 5.11 2.94
CA TYR A 188 -0.54 4.44 2.64
C TYR A 188 -0.83 4.59 1.16
N HIS A 189 -0.90 3.48 0.42
CA HIS A 189 -1.14 3.45 -1.02
C HIS A 189 -2.54 2.92 -1.32
N VAL A 190 -3.25 3.58 -2.24
CA VAL A 190 -4.59 3.20 -2.70
C VAL A 190 -4.70 3.29 -4.21
N TRP A 191 -5.01 2.15 -4.82
CA TRP A 191 -5.42 2.00 -6.20
C TRP A 191 -6.95 2.07 -6.23
N LEU A 192 -7.53 3.22 -6.60
CA LEU A 192 -8.97 3.34 -6.80
C LEU A 192 -9.40 2.70 -8.13
N PRO A 193 -10.59 2.08 -8.24
CA PRO A 193 -11.08 1.62 -9.53
C PRO A 193 -11.16 2.78 -10.54
N ASN A 194 -11.05 2.46 -11.83
CA ASN A 194 -11.11 3.36 -13.00
C ASN A 194 -9.76 3.97 -13.46
N GLN A 195 -9.82 4.75 -14.55
CA GLN A 195 -8.75 5.00 -15.54
C GLN A 195 -7.53 5.81 -15.08
N SER A 196 -7.46 6.27 -13.83
CA SER A 196 -6.26 6.97 -13.34
C SER A 196 -5.21 5.99 -12.82
N ARG A 197 -4.86 5.00 -13.64
CA ARG A 197 -3.75 4.06 -13.42
C ARG A 197 -2.45 4.63 -13.99
N GLY A 198 -1.31 4.10 -13.54
CA GLY A 198 -0.01 4.45 -14.10
C GLY A 198 0.15 3.91 -15.52
N ILE A 199 1.12 4.45 -16.23
CA ILE A 199 1.50 3.98 -17.57
C ILE A 199 2.11 2.59 -17.43
N TYR A 200 1.43 1.58 -17.98
CA TYR A 200 1.80 0.17 -17.84
C TYR A 200 3.20 -0.13 -18.36
N GLU A 201 3.55 0.51 -19.47
CA GLU A 201 4.81 0.36 -20.21
C GLU A 201 6.04 0.68 -19.35
N VAL A 202 5.90 1.59 -18.38
CA VAL A 202 6.98 1.99 -17.44
C VAL A 202 6.71 1.53 -16.01
N GLY A 203 5.90 0.47 -15.84
CA GLY A 203 5.56 -0.09 -14.53
C GLY A 203 6.62 -1.03 -13.93
N LEU A 204 7.60 -1.50 -14.73
CA LEU A 204 8.69 -2.34 -14.24
C LEU A 204 9.79 -1.45 -13.65
N HIS A 205 10.12 -1.62 -12.38
CA HIS A 205 11.09 -0.77 -11.70
C HIS A 205 11.74 -1.49 -10.53
N SER A 206 12.80 -0.90 -9.99
CA SER A 206 13.45 -1.31 -8.75
C SER A 206 13.37 -0.19 -7.72
N HIS A 207 13.74 -0.49 -6.47
CA HIS A 207 13.77 0.47 -5.38
C HIS A 207 15.20 0.67 -4.87
N GLN A 208 15.50 1.89 -4.42
CA GLN A 208 16.76 2.19 -3.73
C GLN A 208 16.83 1.41 -2.42
N CYS A 209 15.76 1.40 -1.64
CA CYS A 209 15.68 0.68 -0.38
C CYS A 209 14.92 -0.64 -0.54
N ALA A 210 15.17 -1.58 0.38
CA ALA A 210 14.26 -2.70 0.56
C ALA A 210 12.87 -2.17 0.95
N SER A 211 11.82 -2.87 0.51
CA SER A 211 10.45 -2.50 0.83
C SER A 211 9.65 -3.65 1.43
N GLN A 212 8.59 -3.27 2.14
CA GLN A 212 7.63 -4.18 2.75
C GLN A 212 6.22 -3.62 2.58
N SER A 213 5.28 -4.50 2.27
CA SER A 213 3.87 -4.20 2.09
C SER A 213 3.01 -5.00 3.07
N TRP A 214 1.93 -4.39 3.56
CA TRP A 214 0.85 -5.05 4.31
C TRP A 214 -0.49 -4.68 3.68
N ILE A 215 -1.18 -5.68 3.12
CA ILE A 215 -2.39 -5.46 2.31
C ILE A 215 -3.60 -5.24 3.21
N LEU A 216 -4.20 -4.06 3.09
CA LEU A 216 -5.34 -3.64 3.89
C LEU A 216 -6.68 -4.06 3.30
N ALA A 217 -6.79 -4.04 1.97
CA ALA A 217 -8.02 -4.34 1.25
C ALA A 217 -7.74 -4.66 -0.21
N GLY A 218 -8.58 -5.51 -0.80
CA GLY A 218 -8.51 -5.89 -2.20
C GLY A 218 -7.38 -6.85 -2.53
N GLU A 219 -7.26 -7.14 -3.82
CA GLU A 219 -6.26 -8.06 -4.38
C GLU A 219 -5.23 -7.29 -5.21
N GLY A 220 -3.97 -7.70 -5.15
CA GLY A 220 -2.90 -7.19 -6.00
C GLY A 220 -1.93 -8.31 -6.35
N THR A 221 -1.33 -8.24 -7.53
CA THR A 221 -0.31 -9.19 -7.97
C THR A 221 1.05 -8.51 -8.01
N ASN A 222 2.04 -9.08 -7.34
CA ASN A 222 3.43 -8.66 -7.46
C ASN A 222 4.15 -9.59 -8.44
N LEU A 223 4.64 -9.01 -9.54
CA LEU A 223 5.44 -9.70 -10.55
C LEU A 223 6.92 -9.36 -10.32
N SER A 224 7.76 -10.35 -10.12
CA SER A 224 9.21 -10.17 -10.00
C SER A 224 9.92 -10.54 -11.29
N TYR A 225 10.98 -9.81 -11.62
CA TYR A 225 11.71 -9.96 -12.87
C TYR A 225 13.20 -10.13 -12.61
N GLU A 226 13.83 -10.95 -13.44
CA GLU A 226 15.26 -10.93 -13.65
C GLU A 226 15.57 -9.99 -14.80
N VAL A 227 16.50 -9.06 -14.59
CA VAL A 227 16.86 -8.04 -15.59
C VAL A 227 18.36 -8.04 -15.82
N GLU A 228 18.74 -8.25 -17.07
CA GLU A 228 20.12 -8.28 -17.53
C GLU A 228 20.35 -7.13 -18.51
N GLN A 229 21.45 -6.40 -18.34
CA GLN A 229 21.86 -5.40 -19.31
C GLN A 229 22.38 -6.10 -20.58
N THR A 230 22.01 -5.58 -21.75
CA THR A 230 22.46 -6.10 -23.05
C THR A 230 22.86 -4.95 -23.96
N GLU A 231 23.76 -5.21 -24.90
CA GLU A 231 24.08 -4.29 -26.01
C GLU A 231 23.38 -4.71 -27.32
N ASP A 232 22.86 -5.94 -27.37
CA ASP A 232 22.15 -6.45 -28.54
C ASP A 232 20.71 -5.93 -28.56
N TYR A 233 20.45 -5.07 -29.54
CA TYR A 233 19.16 -4.45 -29.75
C TYR A 233 18.06 -5.46 -30.09
N GLU A 234 18.37 -6.55 -30.80
CA GLU A 234 17.35 -7.53 -31.19
C GLU A 234 16.88 -8.36 -30.00
N SER A 235 17.78 -8.76 -29.09
CA SER A 235 17.41 -9.47 -27.85
C SER A 235 16.91 -8.56 -26.73
N ALA A 236 17.12 -7.24 -26.82
CA ALA A 236 16.60 -6.29 -25.86
C ALA A 236 15.08 -6.26 -25.85
N THR A 237 14.51 -6.30 -24.65
CA THR A 237 13.05 -6.19 -24.41
C THR A 237 12.66 -4.81 -23.89
N HIS A 238 13.59 -4.14 -23.22
CA HIS A 238 13.38 -2.87 -22.53
C HIS A 238 14.60 -1.96 -22.71
N SER A 239 14.44 -0.68 -22.35
CA SER A 239 15.53 0.24 -22.05
C SER A 239 15.36 0.79 -20.63
N LYS A 240 16.46 1.20 -20.02
CA LYS A 240 16.44 1.94 -18.74
C LYS A 240 15.99 3.37 -18.98
N TYR A 241 15.14 3.85 -18.09
CA TYR A 241 14.66 5.22 -18.07
C TYR A 241 15.17 5.93 -16.82
N ALA A 242 15.62 7.18 -16.99
CA ALA A 242 16.01 8.07 -15.91
C ALA A 242 14.92 9.11 -15.66
N LEU A 243 14.79 9.54 -14.41
CA LEU A 243 13.92 10.65 -14.05
C LEU A 243 14.47 11.95 -14.66
N SER A 244 13.60 12.69 -15.34
CA SER A 244 13.89 14.04 -15.84
C SER A 244 13.02 15.02 -15.07
N TRP A 245 13.68 15.99 -14.42
CA TRP A 245 13.02 16.98 -13.59
C TRP A 245 12.80 18.27 -14.39
N THR A 246 11.54 18.68 -14.51
CA THR A 246 11.20 20.05 -14.86
C THR A 246 11.15 20.88 -13.58
N ALA A 247 12.05 21.86 -13.43
CA ALA A 247 11.96 22.82 -12.34
C ALA A 247 10.70 23.71 -12.52
N GLU A 248 10.22 24.29 -11.42
CA GLU A 248 9.02 25.17 -11.35
C GLU A 248 9.12 26.40 -12.29
N ASN A 249 10.32 26.70 -12.76
CA ASN A 249 10.73 27.80 -13.64
C ASN A 249 10.73 27.40 -15.14
N GLY A 250 10.29 26.18 -15.49
CA GLY A 250 10.26 25.70 -16.88
C GLY A 250 11.63 25.38 -17.49
N LYS A 251 12.71 25.39 -16.68
CA LYS A 251 14.04 24.91 -17.09
C LYS A 251 14.19 23.46 -16.62
N SER A 252 14.57 22.56 -17.52
CA SER A 252 14.97 21.20 -17.15
C SER A 252 16.24 21.26 -16.31
N ASP A 253 16.23 20.70 -15.10
CA ASP A 253 17.47 20.35 -14.42
C ASP A 253 18.11 19.16 -15.16
N ASP A 254 19.41 18.95 -14.96
CA ASP A 254 20.19 17.88 -15.59
C ASP A 254 19.50 16.51 -15.46
N VAL A 255 19.41 15.80 -16.59
CA VAL A 255 18.96 14.39 -16.64
C VAL A 255 19.90 13.56 -15.76
N GLY A 256 19.38 12.91 -14.73
CA GLY A 256 20.17 12.04 -13.84
C GLY A 256 20.45 12.59 -12.43
N ASP A 257 19.80 13.67 -12.00
CA ASP A 257 19.75 14.02 -10.58
C ASP A 257 18.93 12.96 -9.81
N ASN A 258 19.62 12.04 -9.14
CA ASN A 258 19.04 10.95 -8.35
C ASN A 258 18.52 11.41 -6.97
N THR A 259 18.51 12.71 -6.68
CA THR A 259 18.07 13.23 -5.38
C THR A 259 16.55 13.17 -5.26
N TYR A 260 16.04 12.61 -4.16
CA TYR A 260 14.60 12.48 -3.91
C TYR A 260 13.96 13.85 -3.66
N LYS A 261 12.93 14.21 -4.46
CA LYS A 261 12.16 15.46 -4.31
C LYS A 261 10.70 15.16 -3.90
N THR A 262 10.24 15.75 -2.80
CA THR A 262 8.84 15.67 -2.34
C THR A 262 7.97 16.69 -3.08
N ARG A 263 6.73 16.31 -3.45
CA ARG A 263 5.68 17.17 -4.06
C ARG A 263 5.99 17.63 -5.49
N GLN A 264 5.73 16.75 -6.45
CA GLN A 264 5.87 17.05 -7.89
C GLN A 264 4.50 17.04 -8.55
N GLN A 265 4.26 17.97 -9.48
CA GLN A 265 3.01 18.01 -10.26
C GLN A 265 2.99 16.97 -11.39
N GLN A 266 4.17 16.58 -11.88
CA GLN A 266 4.34 15.58 -12.93
C GLN A 266 5.63 14.78 -12.70
N SER A 267 5.71 13.60 -13.29
CA SER A 267 6.95 12.84 -13.42
C SER A 267 7.19 12.45 -14.84
N THR A 268 8.33 12.88 -15.38
CA THR A 268 8.80 12.46 -16.69
C THR A 268 9.96 11.51 -16.50
N VAL A 269 9.87 10.35 -17.14
CA VAL A 269 10.97 9.41 -17.29
C VAL A 269 11.43 9.42 -18.74
N VAL A 270 12.73 9.47 -18.98
CA VAL A 270 13.35 9.61 -20.30
C VAL A 270 14.24 8.40 -20.57
N ASN A 271 14.12 7.84 -21.77
CA ASN A 271 14.90 6.71 -22.22
C ASN A 271 16.39 7.08 -22.26
N THR A 272 17.23 6.27 -21.62
CA THR A 272 18.68 6.50 -21.53
C THR A 272 19.47 5.84 -22.65
N GLY A 273 18.82 5.03 -23.49
CA GLY A 273 19.45 4.18 -24.50
C GLY A 273 20.12 2.93 -23.93
N LYS A 274 20.16 2.74 -22.61
CA LYS A 274 20.75 1.54 -21.98
C LYS A 274 19.77 0.38 -22.07
N LEU A 275 20.04 -0.54 -22.99
CA LEU A 275 19.17 -1.68 -23.29
C LEU A 275 19.23 -2.76 -22.20
N ALA A 276 18.10 -3.44 -22.01
CA ALA A 276 17.96 -4.51 -21.05
C ALA A 276 17.02 -5.62 -21.54
N LYS A 277 17.30 -6.84 -21.07
CA LYS A 277 16.42 -7.99 -21.21
C LYS A 277 15.79 -8.28 -19.86
N ALA A 278 14.46 -8.25 -19.80
CA ALA A 278 13.70 -8.59 -18.60
C ALA A 278 12.96 -9.91 -18.82
N ALA A 279 13.08 -10.83 -17.87
CA ALA A 279 12.37 -12.09 -17.86
C ALA A 279 11.53 -12.20 -16.58
N LEU A 280 10.26 -12.60 -16.71
CA LEU A 280 9.40 -12.84 -15.55
C LEU A 280 9.97 -14.01 -14.75
N LYS A 281 10.22 -13.78 -13.46
CA LYS A 281 10.78 -14.77 -12.54
C LYS A 281 9.70 -15.43 -11.69
N ALA A 282 8.81 -14.64 -11.12
CA ALA A 282 7.71 -15.15 -10.29
C ALA A 282 6.53 -14.17 -10.27
N SER A 283 5.35 -14.72 -9.98
CA SER A 283 4.11 -13.99 -9.76
C SER A 283 3.51 -14.41 -8.43
N ALA A 284 3.10 -13.45 -7.61
CA ALA A 284 2.46 -13.71 -6.32
C ALA A 284 1.23 -12.83 -6.15
N VAL A 285 0.09 -13.44 -5.86
CA VAL A 285 -1.17 -12.75 -5.55
C VAL A 285 -1.23 -12.49 -4.04
N HIS A 286 -1.60 -11.28 -3.68
CA HIS A 286 -1.70 -10.82 -2.30
C HIS A 286 -3.08 -10.21 -2.05
N THR A 287 -3.74 -10.68 -0.99
CA THR A 287 -5.08 -10.26 -0.56
C THR A 287 -5.02 -9.64 0.84
N GLN A 288 -6.15 -9.16 1.35
CA GLN A 288 -6.29 -8.62 2.70
C GLN A 288 -5.58 -9.49 3.76
N ASN A 289 -4.89 -8.81 4.69
CA ASN A 289 -4.12 -9.40 5.80
C ASN A 289 -2.84 -10.16 5.38
N SER A 290 -2.46 -10.15 4.10
CA SER A 290 -1.17 -10.66 3.65
C SER A 290 -0.09 -9.58 3.65
N SER A 291 1.17 -10.00 3.63
CA SER A 291 2.33 -9.11 3.51
C SER A 291 3.37 -9.70 2.56
N TYR A 292 4.23 -8.84 2.00
CA TYR A 292 5.35 -9.28 1.16
C TYR A 292 6.50 -8.26 1.19
N SER A 293 7.72 -8.72 0.90
CA SER A 293 8.92 -7.89 0.83
C SER A 293 9.45 -7.82 -0.60
N ILE A 294 10.07 -6.70 -0.96
CA ILE A 294 10.87 -6.57 -2.18
C ILE A 294 12.28 -6.12 -1.76
N PRO A 295 13.34 -6.90 -2.05
CA PRO A 295 14.70 -6.49 -1.75
C PRO A 295 15.10 -5.20 -2.48
N ALA A 296 16.07 -4.47 -1.93
CA ALA A 296 16.69 -3.34 -2.63
C ALA A 296 17.22 -3.80 -4.01
N ALA A 297 17.11 -2.93 -5.01
CA ALA A 297 17.47 -3.21 -6.42
C ALA A 297 16.68 -4.32 -7.13
N ALA A 298 15.80 -5.06 -6.45
CA ALA A 298 15.02 -6.10 -7.11
C ALA A 298 13.97 -5.49 -8.06
N TYR A 299 13.93 -5.97 -9.29
CA TYR A 299 12.98 -5.50 -10.29
C TYR A 299 11.62 -6.17 -10.09
N HIS A 300 10.58 -5.35 -10.02
CA HIS A 300 9.21 -5.83 -9.88
C HIS A 300 8.21 -4.90 -10.55
N ARG A 301 6.97 -5.39 -10.66
CA ARG A 301 5.79 -4.65 -11.12
C ARG A 301 4.60 -5.07 -10.26
N SER A 302 3.86 -4.09 -9.76
CA SER A 302 2.55 -4.33 -9.12
C SER A 302 1.45 -4.23 -10.18
N GLU A 303 0.62 -5.27 -10.26
CA GLU A 303 -0.56 -5.31 -11.11
C GLU A 303 -1.82 -5.37 -10.25
N VAL A 304 -2.73 -4.43 -10.48
CA VAL A 304 -4.04 -4.36 -9.82
C VAL A 304 -5.10 -4.23 -10.92
N PRO A 305 -6.07 -5.14 -11.00
CA PRO A 305 -7.20 -5.02 -11.93
C PRO A 305 -7.84 -3.62 -11.88
N VAL A 306 -8.20 -3.09 -13.05
CA VAL A 306 -8.76 -1.72 -13.17
C VAL A 306 -10.11 -1.56 -12.48
N GLU A 307 -10.82 -2.67 -12.30
CA GLU A 307 -12.15 -2.74 -11.70
C GLU A 307 -12.12 -2.81 -10.16
N ILE A 308 -10.96 -3.04 -9.54
CA ILE A 308 -10.89 -3.26 -8.09
C ILE A 308 -10.17 -2.13 -7.37
N LEU A 309 -10.53 -1.98 -6.10
CA LEU A 309 -9.77 -1.19 -5.16
C LEU A 309 -8.67 -2.09 -4.60
N HIS A 310 -7.45 -1.56 -4.44
CA HIS A 310 -6.40 -2.21 -3.67
C HIS A 310 -5.74 -1.20 -2.75
N ALA A 311 -5.51 -1.57 -1.50
CA ALA A 311 -4.91 -0.71 -0.50
C ALA A 311 -3.82 -1.44 0.30
N THR A 312 -2.71 -0.76 0.55
CA THR A 312 -1.57 -1.31 1.29
C THR A 312 -0.90 -0.23 2.12
N LEU A 313 -0.40 -0.62 3.29
CA LEU A 313 0.68 0.11 3.95
C LEU A 313 1.98 -0.34 3.31
N PHE A 314 2.85 0.60 2.93
CA PHE A 314 4.07 0.34 2.17
C PHE A 314 5.22 1.12 2.78
N VAL A 315 6.34 0.44 3.03
CA VAL A 315 7.54 1.07 3.58
C VAL A 315 8.75 0.84 2.69
N PHE A 316 9.59 1.85 2.58
CA PHE A 316 10.96 1.80 2.09
C PHE A 316 11.88 1.95 3.30
N ASP A 317 12.74 0.97 3.55
CA ASP A 317 13.62 0.93 4.73
C ASP A 317 15.07 0.68 4.32
N ALA A 318 15.90 1.72 4.39
CA ALA A 318 17.31 1.66 4.00
C ALA A 318 18.14 0.79 4.94
N HIS A 319 17.70 0.57 6.19
CA HIS A 319 18.38 -0.33 7.13
C HIS A 319 18.43 -1.78 6.64
N ARG A 320 17.46 -2.18 5.80
CA ARG A 320 17.37 -3.52 5.21
C ARG A 320 18.08 -3.62 3.85
N GLY A 321 18.78 -2.58 3.45
CA GLY A 321 19.54 -2.51 2.20
C GLY A 321 19.25 -1.21 1.46
N PHE A 322 20.30 -0.62 0.90
CA PHE A 322 20.24 0.59 0.09
C PHE A 322 21.15 0.47 -1.14
N VAL A 323 20.61 0.74 -2.31
CA VAL A 323 21.35 0.95 -3.55
C VAL A 323 21.10 2.36 -4.06
N LYS A 324 22.16 3.01 -4.54
CA LYS A 324 22.07 4.40 -5.01
C LYS A 324 21.23 4.51 -6.27
N ASP A 325 21.41 3.56 -7.18
CA ASP A 325 20.78 3.58 -8.49
C ASP A 325 19.60 2.61 -8.48
N ALA A 326 18.40 3.14 -8.69
CA ALA A 326 17.18 2.38 -8.86
C ALA A 326 16.56 2.76 -10.20
N ASP A 327 16.50 1.80 -11.11
CA ASP A 327 16.09 2.04 -12.48
C ASP A 327 14.59 1.80 -12.67
N VAL A 328 14.01 2.56 -13.60
CA VAL A 328 12.72 2.26 -14.23
C VAL A 328 12.99 1.66 -15.61
N MET A 329 12.25 0.63 -15.98
CA MET A 329 12.34 -0.02 -17.28
C MET A 329 11.12 0.36 -18.11
N GLY A 330 11.33 0.58 -19.41
CA GLY A 330 10.26 0.84 -20.36
C GLY A 330 10.58 0.31 -21.75
N PRO A 331 9.71 0.54 -22.75
CA PRO A 331 9.92 0.07 -24.11
C PRO A 331 11.21 0.61 -24.71
N LYS A 332 12.03 -0.24 -25.34
CA LYS A 332 13.33 0.20 -25.89
C LYS A 332 13.23 1.34 -26.92
N ASP A 333 12.08 1.47 -27.59
CA ASP A 333 11.86 2.39 -28.71
C ASP A 333 11.10 3.68 -28.34
N SER A 334 10.62 3.78 -27.10
CA SER A 334 9.89 4.97 -26.65
C SER A 334 10.84 6.01 -26.07
N THR A 335 10.60 7.29 -26.33
CA THR A 335 11.52 8.36 -25.91
C THR A 335 11.33 8.77 -24.45
N SER A 336 10.09 8.98 -24.02
CA SER A 336 9.76 9.43 -22.66
C SER A 336 8.32 9.17 -22.30
N PHE A 337 8.02 9.13 -21.00
CA PHE A 337 6.67 9.02 -20.47
C PHE A 337 6.46 10.04 -19.36
N THR A 338 5.31 10.71 -19.36
CA THR A 338 4.95 11.70 -18.34
C THR A 338 3.66 11.32 -17.63
N GLN A 339 3.72 11.23 -16.31
CA GLN A 339 2.57 10.96 -15.44
C GLN A 339 2.21 12.24 -14.67
N VAL A 340 0.95 12.67 -14.76
CA VAL A 340 0.41 13.74 -13.92
C VAL A 340 0.18 13.21 -12.50
N ARG A 341 0.60 13.98 -11.50
CA ARG A 341 0.57 13.60 -10.07
C ARG A 341 -0.54 14.28 -9.25
N ASP A 342 -1.51 14.89 -9.94
CA ASP A 342 -2.68 15.49 -9.30
C ASP A 342 -3.59 14.41 -8.65
N PRO A 343 -3.87 14.49 -7.34
CA PRO A 343 -4.85 13.62 -6.68
C PRO A 343 -6.30 13.93 -7.06
N ALA A 344 -6.57 14.99 -7.84
CA ALA A 344 -7.90 15.41 -8.27
C ALA A 344 -8.86 15.72 -7.10
N GLY A 345 -8.32 16.34 -6.04
CA GLY A 345 -9.08 16.74 -4.86
C GLY A 345 -9.42 15.60 -3.87
N VAL A 346 -9.05 14.36 -4.17
CA VAL A 346 -9.27 13.22 -3.26
C VAL A 346 -8.53 13.44 -1.94
N THR A 347 -9.25 13.28 -0.83
CA THR A 347 -8.70 13.48 0.53
C THR A 347 -8.28 12.17 1.19
N ALA A 348 -7.44 12.24 2.22
CA ALA A 348 -7.03 11.05 2.96
C ALA A 348 -8.22 10.37 3.66
N ALA A 349 -9.13 11.17 4.22
CA ALA A 349 -10.36 10.67 4.85
C ALA A 349 -11.26 9.94 3.85
N GLU A 350 -11.42 10.47 2.64
CA GLU A 350 -12.17 9.79 1.57
C GLU A 350 -11.53 8.44 1.19
N LEU A 351 -10.20 8.38 1.08
CA LEU A 351 -9.50 7.12 0.81
C LEU A 351 -9.71 6.10 1.91
N VAL A 352 -9.59 6.51 3.17
CA VAL A 352 -9.85 5.64 4.33
C VAL A 352 -11.27 5.12 4.29
N HIS A 353 -12.26 5.99 4.08
CA HIS A 353 -13.66 5.59 4.01
C HIS A 353 -13.91 4.54 2.91
N LYS A 354 -13.39 4.76 1.71
CA LYS A 354 -13.51 3.80 0.60
C LYS A 354 -12.84 2.47 0.90
N VAL A 355 -11.70 2.47 1.60
CA VAL A 355 -11.02 1.24 2.02
C VAL A 355 -11.81 0.50 3.10
N GLU A 356 -12.41 1.21 4.06
CA GLU A 356 -13.26 0.59 5.08
C GLU A 356 -14.47 -0.10 4.47
N LEU A 357 -15.13 0.53 3.49
CA LEU A 357 -16.26 -0.11 2.78
C LEU A 357 -15.85 -1.44 2.13
N ILE A 358 -14.66 -1.49 1.53
CA ILE A 358 -14.14 -2.73 0.92
C ILE A 358 -13.75 -3.75 2.00
N ARG A 359 -13.08 -3.33 3.07
CA ARG A 359 -12.71 -4.24 4.18
C ARG A 359 -13.92 -4.87 4.84
N GLU A 360 -14.97 -4.08 5.09
CA GLU A 360 -16.22 -4.58 5.67
C GLU A 360 -16.92 -5.54 4.70
N TRP A 361 -16.96 -5.19 3.41
CA TRP A 361 -17.48 -6.07 2.37
C TRP A 361 -16.72 -7.41 2.29
N GLU A 362 -15.38 -7.39 2.26
CA GLU A 362 -14.54 -8.59 2.24
C GLU A 362 -14.82 -9.49 3.45
N ASN A 363 -14.98 -8.89 4.63
CA ASN A 363 -15.31 -9.59 5.86
C ASN A 363 -16.69 -10.28 5.78
N TYR A 364 -17.74 -9.59 5.30
CA TYR A 364 -19.06 -10.21 5.14
C TYR A 364 -19.05 -11.35 4.11
N VAL A 365 -18.34 -11.19 2.99
CA VAL A 365 -18.20 -12.26 1.97
C VAL A 365 -17.50 -13.47 2.57
N GLU A 366 -16.40 -13.28 3.30
CA GLU A 366 -15.67 -14.40 3.92
C GLU A 366 -16.50 -15.09 5.00
N GLN A 367 -17.19 -14.34 5.87
CA GLN A 367 -18.13 -14.92 6.84
C GLN A 367 -19.24 -15.71 6.13
N GLY A 368 -19.78 -15.19 5.04
CA GLY A 368 -20.80 -15.87 4.23
C GLY A 368 -20.30 -17.21 3.68
N ARG A 369 -19.08 -17.23 3.14
CA ARG A 369 -18.41 -18.46 2.68
C ARG A 369 -18.21 -19.45 3.81
N GLN A 370 -17.81 -18.99 5.00
CA GLN A 370 -17.60 -19.85 6.17
C GLN A 370 -18.91 -20.46 6.70
N HIS A 371 -19.98 -19.67 6.80
CA HIS A 371 -21.31 -20.16 7.16
C HIS A 371 -21.83 -21.17 6.13
N THR A 372 -21.65 -20.90 4.83
CA THR A 372 -22.00 -21.82 3.74
C THR A 372 -21.26 -23.15 3.88
N LYS A 373 -19.94 -23.13 4.15
CA LYS A 373 -19.14 -24.36 4.39
C LYS A 373 -19.61 -25.16 5.60
N ARG A 374 -20.19 -24.50 6.61
CA ARG A 374 -20.73 -25.12 7.84
C ARG A 374 -22.21 -25.52 7.75
N ALA A 375 -22.84 -25.34 6.58
CA ALA A 375 -24.28 -25.54 6.38
C ALA A 375 -25.18 -24.63 7.26
N GLU A 376 -24.66 -23.49 7.68
CA GLU A 376 -25.39 -22.45 8.45
C GLU A 376 -26.05 -21.47 7.46
N TRP A 377 -26.99 -21.96 6.65
CA TRP A 377 -27.48 -21.26 5.45
C TRP A 377 -28.16 -19.91 5.73
N GLU A 378 -28.95 -19.82 6.81
CA GLU A 378 -29.63 -18.58 7.18
C GLU A 378 -28.61 -17.49 7.56
N ASP A 379 -27.57 -17.86 8.31
CA ASP A 379 -26.50 -16.95 8.68
C ASP A 379 -25.68 -16.53 7.45
N ALA A 380 -25.37 -17.47 6.54
CA ALA A 380 -24.71 -17.17 5.28
C ALA A 380 -25.49 -16.16 4.43
N LEU A 381 -26.79 -16.40 4.23
CA LEU A 381 -27.66 -15.49 3.48
C LEU A 381 -27.75 -14.12 4.17
N ARG A 382 -27.83 -14.08 5.50
CA ARG A 382 -27.90 -12.82 6.26
C ARG A 382 -26.65 -11.97 6.03
N VAL A 383 -25.46 -12.52 6.21
CA VAL A 383 -24.21 -11.75 6.06
C VAL A 383 -23.93 -11.38 4.60
N LEU A 384 -24.24 -12.25 3.64
CA LEU A 384 -24.09 -11.93 2.21
C LEU A 384 -25.05 -10.83 1.76
N ASN A 385 -26.27 -10.76 2.31
CA ASN A 385 -27.17 -9.62 2.08
C ASN A 385 -26.60 -8.32 2.68
N SER A 386 -25.91 -8.37 3.83
CA SER A 386 -25.19 -7.20 4.36
C SER A 386 -24.10 -6.73 3.40
N ALA A 387 -23.30 -7.64 2.82
CA ALA A 387 -22.33 -7.30 1.78
C ALA A 387 -22.99 -6.65 0.54
N LEU A 388 -24.15 -7.16 0.12
CA LEU A 388 -24.90 -6.61 -1.01
C LEU A 388 -25.40 -5.19 -0.72
N ASN A 389 -25.94 -4.97 0.48
CA ASN A 389 -26.43 -3.67 0.93
C ASN A 389 -25.31 -2.62 1.00
N LEU A 390 -24.10 -2.99 1.42
CA LEU A 390 -22.93 -2.08 1.38
C LEU A 390 -22.68 -1.57 -0.05
N CYS A 391 -22.84 -2.42 -1.06
CA CYS A 391 -22.64 -2.04 -2.45
C CYS A 391 -23.71 -1.08 -2.99
N ASP A 392 -24.82 -0.87 -2.28
CA ASP A 392 -25.84 0.11 -2.67
C ASP A 392 -25.46 1.55 -2.30
N SER A 393 -24.43 1.75 -1.47
CA SER A 393 -23.88 3.07 -1.20
C SER A 393 -23.31 3.69 -2.48
N SER A 394 -23.62 4.97 -2.72
CA SER A 394 -23.04 5.74 -3.82
C SER A 394 -21.53 5.95 -3.68
N GLU A 395 -21.01 5.80 -2.46
CA GLU A 395 -19.59 5.98 -2.16
C GLU A 395 -18.77 4.70 -2.34
N PHE A 396 -19.46 3.55 -2.51
CA PHE A 396 -18.84 2.24 -2.67
C PHE A 396 -18.04 2.14 -3.98
N PRO A 397 -16.74 1.80 -3.93
CA PRO A 397 -15.90 1.73 -5.12
C PRO A 397 -16.39 0.65 -6.10
N ASN A 398 -16.70 1.04 -7.34
CA ASN A 398 -17.16 0.13 -8.42
C ASN A 398 -18.22 -0.89 -7.98
N SER A 399 -19.32 -0.41 -7.40
CA SER A 399 -20.37 -1.25 -6.81
C SER A 399 -20.89 -2.38 -7.71
N SER A 400 -20.96 -2.18 -9.04
CA SER A 400 -21.43 -3.22 -9.98
C SER A 400 -20.59 -4.49 -9.88
N ARG A 401 -19.27 -4.37 -9.90
CA ARG A 401 -18.35 -5.51 -9.87
C ARG A 401 -18.51 -6.32 -8.58
N TYR A 402 -18.57 -5.64 -7.44
CA TYR A 402 -18.68 -6.29 -6.14
C TYR A 402 -20.07 -6.90 -5.90
N LYS A 403 -21.14 -6.27 -6.40
CA LYS A 403 -22.51 -6.86 -6.42
C LYS A 403 -22.53 -8.18 -7.16
N ASP A 404 -21.88 -8.27 -8.32
CA ASP A 404 -21.88 -9.47 -9.12
C ASP A 404 -21.14 -10.63 -8.42
N ILE A 405 -20.07 -10.33 -7.67
CA ILE A 405 -19.40 -11.32 -6.81
C ILE A 405 -20.37 -11.82 -5.73
N VAL A 406 -20.97 -10.91 -4.94
CA VAL A 406 -21.88 -11.30 -3.84
C VAL A 406 -23.09 -12.08 -4.35
N ARG A 407 -23.65 -11.71 -5.50
CA ARG A 407 -24.74 -12.46 -6.14
C ARG A 407 -24.31 -13.89 -6.47
N GLY A 408 -23.11 -14.08 -6.98
CA GLY A 408 -22.55 -15.42 -7.22
C GLY A 408 -22.49 -16.26 -5.94
N GLU A 409 -22.02 -15.68 -4.83
CA GLU A 409 -21.96 -16.35 -3.52
C GLU A 409 -23.37 -16.65 -2.97
N LEU A 410 -24.33 -15.72 -3.10
CA LEU A 410 -25.72 -15.91 -2.69
C LEU A 410 -26.40 -17.07 -3.43
N GLU A 411 -26.19 -17.17 -4.74
CA GLU A 411 -26.76 -18.28 -5.52
C GLU A 411 -26.15 -19.63 -5.12
N GLN A 412 -24.84 -19.68 -4.83
CA GLN A 412 -24.21 -20.89 -4.30
C GLN A 412 -24.80 -21.30 -2.94
N ALA A 413 -24.97 -20.34 -2.02
CA ALA A 413 -25.56 -20.62 -0.71
C ALA A 413 -27.01 -21.14 -0.82
N LYS A 414 -27.84 -20.58 -1.71
CA LYS A 414 -29.21 -21.05 -1.96
C LYS A 414 -29.25 -22.46 -2.54
N GLN A 415 -28.36 -22.77 -3.49
CA GLN A 415 -28.28 -24.11 -4.10
C GLN A 415 -27.89 -25.17 -3.07
N ALA A 416 -26.93 -24.84 -2.21
CA ALA A 416 -26.50 -25.72 -1.14
C ALA A 416 -27.62 -25.97 -0.11
N ALA A 417 -28.37 -24.93 0.27
CA ALA A 417 -29.54 -25.04 1.15
C ALA A 417 -30.69 -25.87 0.56
N SER A 418 -30.80 -25.92 -0.77
CA SER A 418 -31.85 -26.69 -1.46
C SER A 418 -31.48 -28.16 -1.68
N SER A 419 -30.21 -28.53 -1.47
CA SER A 419 -29.65 -29.85 -1.76
C SER A 419 -29.42 -30.72 -0.52
N GLY A 420 -29.50 -30.13 0.68
CA GLY A 420 -29.43 -30.81 1.98
C GLY A 420 -30.78 -30.84 2.64
#